data_AF-A0A0L0SFF0-F1
#
_entry.id   AF-A0A0L0SFF0-F1
#
_cell.length_a   1.000
_cell.length_b   1.000
_cell.length_c   1.000
_cell.angle_alpha   90.00
_cell.angle_beta   90.00
_cell.angle_gamma   90.00
#
_symmetry.space_group_name_H-M   'P 1'
#
loop_
_entity.id
_entity.type
_entity.pdbx_description
1 polymer ?
#
loop_
_entity_poly.entity_id
_entity_poly.type
_entity_poly.pdbx_seq_one_letter_code
_entity_poly.pdbx_strand_id
1 'polypeptide(L)'
;MTTSLVEAVKEVLHIGMPENTPKPAPSGETMRAVVYHGTKDVRVDDMPKPAVTDLTDAIVKITTTTICGSDLHLYHSFIPEMKAGDIIGHEFVGIVESVGDQVTKVKPGDRVCVSAVIACGQCDFCRKKQFSLCDTTNQSKSMNYMYGHRTAGLFGYSHMTGGYAGGQAEYARVPYADINLLHLPESVPDAFAVLIADVLCTAWHAVELAEVKQGDIVAIWGCGPIGLATAMWAHHLGARRVISIDAVPERLAHATALGGEVINYKQDTDVVAKLAELVPGGPDVCIEAAGSRYASSWQHTIQKALYLETDAIDTATQCIRACAKAGRVSLIGDFIGTANQYPIGAQMEKGLTVRGGQLWVQKDWHMVLDKLVNKEIDPSFLITHTMDLEDAPKAYKMFDQKEDGVLKVMLKPKHAGKPAGLGSGDVAPAMTTVFHVYNKDNVARVRRDEAEADEKEHQRQQQVIDADRAARLDKLRSRRRGAATESGDANPVSATVLSNAPPQPEPAKDLSSIQTPSGHFNFFKELEAGTRRDVTGPSTSTNPTERIKSEPKRDPFTTYLDPGKKVRTPWYTQMAISDQTRATGPDAESEKERRERRTRDFYDPIHAMGIRRPPPDPAPKK
;
A
#
# COMPACT_ATOMS: atom_id res chain seq x y z
N MET A 1 39.32 -20.26 12.64
CA MET A 1 38.58 -20.60 13.89
C MET A 1 38.01 -19.39 14.61
N THR A 2 38.27 -18.14 14.20
CA THR A 2 37.80 -16.93 14.92
C THR A 2 36.48 -16.34 14.42
N THR A 3 36.04 -16.66 13.20
CA THR A 3 34.74 -16.22 12.65
C THR A 3 33.55 -16.92 13.30
N SER A 4 33.73 -18.17 13.72
CA SER A 4 32.70 -18.99 14.37
C SER A 4 32.33 -18.49 15.76
N LEU A 5 33.28 -17.90 16.51
CA LEU A 5 32.97 -17.39 17.85
C LEU A 5 32.19 -16.08 17.81
N VAL A 6 32.44 -15.21 16.82
CA VAL A 6 31.68 -13.96 16.67
C VAL A 6 30.27 -14.22 16.15
N GLU A 7 30.09 -15.18 15.24
CA GLU A 7 28.74 -15.60 14.84
C GLU A 7 28.00 -16.35 15.96
N ALA A 8 28.67 -17.24 16.69
CA ALA A 8 28.09 -17.90 17.85
C ALA A 8 27.77 -16.90 18.99
N VAL A 9 28.60 -15.89 19.21
CA VAL A 9 28.34 -14.82 20.18
C VAL A 9 27.23 -13.88 19.68
N LYS A 10 27.07 -13.68 18.36
CA LYS A 10 25.89 -13.00 17.81
C LYS A 10 24.63 -13.84 18.00
N GLU A 11 24.68 -15.15 17.83
CA GLU A 11 23.57 -16.07 18.15
C GLU A 11 23.21 -16.06 19.66
N VAL A 12 24.21 -15.96 20.54
CA VAL A 12 24.03 -15.95 22.00
C VAL A 12 23.68 -14.57 22.56
N LEU A 13 23.98 -13.48 21.85
CA LEU A 13 23.59 -12.10 22.20
C LEU A 13 22.31 -11.62 21.48
N HIS A 14 21.66 -12.47 20.66
CA HIS A 14 20.23 -12.26 20.43
C HIS A 14 19.56 -12.41 21.79
N ILE A 15 19.07 -11.30 22.34
CA ILE A 15 17.96 -11.31 23.30
C ILE A 15 17.02 -12.41 22.81
N GLY A 16 16.89 -13.49 23.58
CA GLY A 16 16.18 -14.69 23.15
C GLY A 16 14.87 -14.28 22.51
N MET A 17 14.72 -14.57 21.22
CA MET A 17 13.47 -14.26 20.53
C MET A 17 12.35 -15.00 21.28
N PRO A 18 11.19 -14.36 21.48
CA PRO A 18 10.18 -14.87 22.40
C PRO A 18 9.70 -16.24 21.91
N GLU A 19 9.30 -17.10 22.84
CA GLU A 19 8.71 -18.38 22.47
C GLU A 19 7.36 -18.08 21.79
N ASN A 20 7.19 -18.43 20.51
CA ASN A 20 5.97 -18.03 19.77
C ASN A 20 4.73 -18.83 20.23
N THR A 21 4.95 -20.07 20.69
CA THR A 21 3.89 -20.94 21.22
C THR A 21 3.65 -20.60 22.69
N PRO A 22 2.43 -20.23 23.10
CA PRO A 22 2.12 -20.04 24.51
C PRO A 22 2.22 -21.37 25.27
N LYS A 23 2.72 -21.32 26.51
CA LYS A 23 2.66 -22.48 27.42
C LYS A 23 1.24 -22.63 27.95
N PRO A 24 0.76 -23.87 28.14
CA PRO A 24 -0.52 -24.09 28.81
C PRO A 24 -0.48 -23.58 30.25
N ALA A 25 -1.61 -23.07 30.74
CA ALA A 25 -1.80 -22.78 32.16
C ALA A 25 -1.47 -24.02 33.00
N PRO A 26 -0.68 -23.89 34.09
CA PRO A 26 -0.37 -25.03 34.98
C PRO A 26 -1.60 -25.70 35.59
N SER A 27 -2.72 -24.97 35.66
CA SER A 27 -4.03 -25.48 36.10
C SER A 27 -4.63 -26.54 35.16
N GLY A 28 -4.16 -26.63 33.91
CA GLY A 28 -4.76 -27.49 32.88
C GLY A 28 -6.10 -26.97 32.34
N GLU A 29 -6.46 -25.72 32.65
CA GLU A 29 -7.68 -25.10 32.15
C GLU A 29 -7.65 -24.99 30.61
N THR A 30 -8.82 -25.19 30.00
CA THR A 30 -9.05 -24.97 28.57
C THR A 30 -9.83 -23.67 28.34
N MET A 31 -9.88 -23.26 27.08
CA MET A 31 -10.57 -22.08 26.59
C MET A 31 -11.14 -22.36 25.20
N ARG A 32 -12.21 -21.66 24.83
CA ARG A 32 -12.79 -21.72 23.48
C ARG A 32 -12.02 -20.81 22.52
N ALA A 33 -11.69 -21.29 21.33
CA ALA A 33 -10.98 -20.51 20.31
C ALA A 33 -11.35 -20.92 18.88
N VAL A 34 -11.31 -19.96 17.96
CA VAL A 34 -11.45 -20.20 16.52
C VAL A 34 -10.13 -20.74 15.98
N VAL A 35 -10.18 -21.97 15.50
CA VAL A 35 -9.03 -22.75 15.07
C VAL A 35 -9.14 -23.02 13.58
N TYR A 36 -8.03 -22.85 12.88
CA TYR A 36 -7.88 -23.23 11.48
C TYR A 36 -7.72 -24.76 11.37
N HIS A 37 -8.57 -25.40 10.56
CA HIS A 37 -8.51 -26.85 10.26
C HIS A 37 -8.08 -27.14 8.82
N GLY A 38 -8.15 -26.15 7.93
CA GLY A 38 -7.79 -26.29 6.53
C GLY A 38 -8.44 -25.23 5.66
N THR A 39 -8.24 -25.35 4.34
CA THR A 39 -8.85 -24.46 3.36
C THR A 39 -10.37 -24.46 3.52
N LYS A 40 -10.92 -23.28 3.85
CA LYS A 40 -12.33 -23.01 4.12
C LYS A 40 -12.93 -23.77 5.31
N ASP A 41 -12.09 -24.23 6.23
CA ASP A 41 -12.51 -24.96 7.42
C ASP A 41 -11.91 -24.31 8.67
N VAL A 42 -12.75 -23.56 9.38
CA VAL A 42 -12.47 -23.01 10.71
C VAL A 42 -13.55 -23.51 11.65
N ARG A 43 -13.16 -23.82 12.89
CA ARG A 43 -14.04 -24.39 13.91
C ARG A 43 -13.75 -23.75 15.25
N VAL A 44 -14.68 -23.88 16.19
CA VAL A 44 -14.47 -23.44 17.57
C VAL A 44 -14.16 -24.66 18.42
N ASP A 45 -12.92 -24.74 18.89
CA ASP A 45 -12.38 -25.88 19.62
C ASP A 45 -12.04 -25.52 21.07
N ASP A 46 -11.90 -26.54 21.91
CA ASP A 46 -11.28 -26.42 23.22
C ASP A 46 -9.76 -26.44 23.08
N MET A 47 -9.13 -25.31 23.41
CA MET A 47 -7.68 -25.11 23.38
C MET A 47 -7.15 -24.92 24.80
N PRO A 48 -5.88 -25.24 25.10
CA PRO A 48 -5.32 -24.92 26.40
C PRO A 48 -5.34 -23.42 26.67
N LYS A 49 -5.77 -23.00 27.85
CA LYS A 49 -5.68 -21.60 28.27
C LYS A 49 -4.19 -21.21 28.34
N PRO A 50 -3.77 -20.08 27.75
CA PRO A 50 -2.38 -19.66 27.78
C PRO A 50 -1.93 -19.22 29.17
N ALA A 51 -0.66 -19.42 29.48
CA ALA A 51 0.03 -18.89 30.65
C ALA A 51 1.03 -17.80 30.25
N VAL A 52 1.41 -16.96 31.22
CA VAL A 52 2.61 -16.11 31.10
C VAL A 52 3.81 -17.03 30.87
N THR A 53 4.45 -16.92 29.70
CA THR A 53 5.61 -17.74 29.33
C THR A 53 6.91 -16.99 29.63
N ASP A 54 6.94 -15.70 29.31
CA ASP A 54 8.09 -14.79 29.45
C ASP A 54 7.76 -13.62 30.39
N LEU A 55 8.80 -13.03 31.00
CA LEU A 55 8.66 -11.97 32.03
C LEU A 55 7.99 -10.70 31.51
N THR A 56 7.94 -10.50 30.20
CA THR A 56 7.34 -9.33 29.54
C THR A 56 5.96 -9.60 28.96
N ASP A 57 5.40 -10.79 29.17
CA ASP A 57 4.09 -11.16 28.64
C ASP A 57 2.93 -10.64 29.50
N ALA A 58 1.77 -10.55 28.88
CA ALA A 58 0.49 -10.49 29.58
C ALA A 58 -0.46 -11.57 29.05
N ILE A 59 -1.36 -12.04 29.91
CA ILE A 59 -2.55 -12.78 29.49
C ILE A 59 -3.74 -11.81 29.48
N VAL A 60 -4.43 -11.75 28.35
CA VAL A 60 -5.62 -10.92 28.17
C VAL A 60 -6.84 -11.83 28.07
N LYS A 61 -7.82 -11.60 28.94
CA LYS A 61 -9.16 -12.18 28.83
C LYS A 61 -9.96 -11.37 27.83
N ILE A 62 -10.23 -11.96 26.67
CA ILE A 62 -10.76 -11.27 25.50
C ILE A 62 -12.22 -10.96 25.72
N THR A 63 -12.62 -9.70 25.53
CA THR A 63 -14.03 -9.29 25.62
C THR A 63 -14.65 -9.17 24.24
N THR A 64 -13.86 -8.83 23.23
CA THR A 64 -14.33 -8.60 21.86
C THR A 64 -13.19 -8.82 20.88
N THR A 65 -13.51 -9.44 19.75
CA THR A 65 -12.60 -9.65 18.61
C THR A 65 -13.37 -9.49 17.30
N THR A 66 -12.69 -9.29 16.18
CA THR A 66 -13.33 -9.19 14.87
C THR A 66 -12.72 -10.14 13.85
N ILE A 67 -13.44 -10.35 12.76
CA ILE A 67 -12.91 -11.00 11.55
C ILE A 67 -12.35 -9.92 10.62
N CYS A 68 -11.09 -10.06 10.21
CA CYS A 68 -10.44 -9.19 9.25
C CYS A 68 -10.58 -9.72 7.82
N GLY A 69 -10.48 -8.84 6.83
CA GLY A 69 -10.37 -9.25 5.42
C GLY A 69 -9.16 -10.14 5.18
N SER A 70 -8.09 -9.92 5.95
CA SER A 70 -6.86 -10.70 5.90
C SER A 70 -7.01 -12.10 6.51
N ASP A 71 -7.89 -12.30 7.49
CA ASP A 71 -8.21 -13.64 7.99
C ASP A 71 -8.79 -14.53 6.90
N LEU A 72 -9.52 -13.93 5.95
CA LEU A 72 -9.98 -14.69 4.80
C LEU A 72 -8.79 -15.16 3.94
N HIS A 73 -7.66 -14.45 3.86
CA HIS A 73 -6.48 -14.95 3.11
C HIS A 73 -5.97 -16.25 3.73
N LEU A 74 -6.04 -16.36 5.06
CA LEU A 74 -5.78 -17.61 5.80
C LEU A 74 -6.86 -18.66 5.51
N TYR A 75 -8.14 -18.26 5.54
CA TYR A 75 -9.28 -19.12 5.25
C TYR A 75 -9.21 -19.78 3.87
N HIS A 76 -8.67 -19.09 2.85
CA HIS A 76 -8.46 -19.65 1.50
C HIS A 76 -7.08 -20.31 1.32
N SER A 77 -6.27 -20.43 2.37
CA SER A 77 -4.89 -20.94 2.32
C SER A 77 -3.99 -20.20 1.34
N PHE A 78 -4.27 -18.92 1.11
CA PHE A 78 -3.49 -18.06 0.23
C PHE A 78 -2.16 -17.68 0.88
N ILE A 79 -2.16 -17.47 2.20
CA ILE A 79 -0.94 -17.23 2.97
C ILE A 79 -0.28 -18.58 3.27
N PRO A 80 0.99 -18.78 2.89
CA PRO A 80 1.68 -20.03 3.14
C PRO A 80 1.94 -20.27 4.64
N GLU A 81 2.19 -21.53 4.98
CA GLU A 81 2.58 -21.99 6.32
C GLU A 81 1.51 -21.84 7.41
N MET A 82 0.23 -21.84 7.03
CA MET A 82 -0.84 -22.16 7.99
C MET A 82 -0.81 -23.64 8.36
N LYS A 83 -1.07 -23.95 9.63
CA LYS A 83 -1.13 -25.32 10.15
C LYS A 83 -2.48 -25.57 10.82
N ALA A 84 -3.02 -26.77 10.61
CA ALA A 84 -4.20 -27.19 11.36
C ALA A 84 -3.91 -27.13 12.87
N GLY A 85 -4.81 -26.51 13.63
CA GLY A 85 -4.60 -26.24 15.06
C GLY A 85 -4.17 -24.81 15.39
N ASP A 86 -3.83 -23.98 14.40
CA ASP A 86 -3.50 -22.58 14.62
C ASP A 86 -4.76 -21.80 15.06
N ILE A 87 -4.67 -21.04 16.16
CA ILE A 87 -5.71 -20.09 16.59
C ILE A 87 -5.55 -18.81 15.78
N ILE A 88 -6.63 -18.33 15.15
CA ILE A 88 -6.58 -17.20 14.21
C ILE A 88 -7.10 -15.87 14.80
N GLY A 89 -6.89 -14.77 14.06
CA GLY A 89 -7.41 -13.44 14.35
C GLY A 89 -6.44 -12.52 15.10
N HIS A 90 -6.30 -11.28 14.62
CA HIS A 90 -5.35 -10.28 15.10
C HIS A 90 -6.00 -9.00 15.64
N GLU A 91 -7.33 -8.98 15.73
CA GLU A 91 -8.09 -7.81 16.16
C GLU A 91 -8.85 -8.11 17.44
N PHE A 92 -8.34 -7.68 18.59
CA PHE A 92 -8.98 -8.02 19.87
C PHE A 92 -8.72 -7.00 20.98
N VAL A 93 -9.71 -6.89 21.86
CA VAL A 93 -9.69 -6.11 23.09
C VAL A 93 -10.07 -7.02 24.26
N GLY A 94 -9.64 -6.65 25.45
CA GLY A 94 -9.96 -7.43 26.64
C GLY A 94 -9.51 -6.79 27.93
N ILE A 95 -9.54 -7.60 28.98
CA ILE A 95 -9.09 -7.24 30.32
C ILE A 95 -7.80 -8.00 30.60
N VAL A 96 -6.76 -7.32 31.07
CA VAL A 96 -5.53 -7.97 31.53
C VAL A 96 -5.88 -8.89 32.70
N GLU A 97 -5.58 -10.19 32.57
CA GLU A 97 -5.80 -11.19 33.61
C GLU A 97 -4.56 -11.37 34.48
N SER A 98 -3.39 -11.50 33.84
CA SER A 98 -2.10 -11.65 34.53
C SER A 98 -0.97 -11.06 33.69
N VAL A 99 0.16 -10.76 34.33
CA VAL A 99 1.35 -10.17 33.70
C VAL A 99 2.61 -10.83 34.23
N GLY A 100 3.66 -10.84 33.43
CA GLY A 100 5.00 -11.22 33.88
C GLY A 100 5.68 -10.13 34.70
N ASP A 101 6.73 -10.50 35.43
CA ASP A 101 7.39 -9.65 36.44
C ASP A 101 8.05 -8.37 35.89
N GLN A 102 8.27 -8.28 34.57
CA GLN A 102 8.87 -7.11 33.91
C GLN A 102 7.86 -6.22 33.20
N VAL A 103 6.56 -6.50 33.31
CA VAL A 103 5.50 -5.63 32.78
C VAL A 103 5.24 -4.49 33.76
N THR A 104 5.28 -3.25 33.26
CA THR A 104 5.21 -2.05 34.12
C THR A 104 4.13 -1.05 33.73
N LYS A 105 3.58 -1.11 32.52
CA LYS A 105 2.62 -0.12 32.01
C LYS A 105 1.16 -0.55 32.12
N VAL A 106 0.91 -1.84 32.32
CA VAL A 106 -0.44 -2.41 32.52
C VAL A 106 -0.43 -3.36 33.72
N LYS A 107 -1.61 -3.57 34.32
CA LYS A 107 -1.80 -4.48 35.45
C LYS A 107 -3.10 -5.29 35.30
N PRO A 108 -3.25 -6.40 36.02
CA PRO A 108 -4.52 -7.13 36.06
C PRO A 108 -5.72 -6.21 36.35
N GLY A 109 -6.79 -6.39 35.58
CA GLY A 109 -8.00 -5.56 35.63
C GLY A 109 -8.02 -4.40 34.64
N ASP A 110 -6.89 -4.02 34.04
CA ASP A 110 -6.86 -2.96 33.03
C ASP A 110 -7.57 -3.41 31.74
N ARG A 111 -8.37 -2.51 31.16
CA ARG A 111 -8.96 -2.71 29.83
C ARG A 111 -7.99 -2.27 28.75
N VAL A 112 -7.75 -3.15 27.78
CA VAL A 112 -6.69 -2.96 26.79
C VAL A 112 -7.14 -3.32 25.37
N CYS A 113 -6.60 -2.60 24.40
CA CYS A 113 -6.58 -2.98 22.99
C CYS A 113 -5.24 -3.61 22.67
N VAL A 114 -5.24 -4.70 21.91
CA VAL A 114 -4.03 -5.40 21.50
C VAL A 114 -3.68 -5.01 20.07
N SER A 115 -2.41 -4.66 19.85
CA SER A 115 -1.91 -4.40 18.50
C SER A 115 -1.89 -5.67 17.66
N ALA A 116 -2.39 -5.63 16.43
CA ALA A 116 -2.26 -6.74 15.47
C ALA A 116 -0.79 -7.12 15.17
N VAL A 117 0.10 -6.12 15.21
CA VAL A 117 1.54 -6.26 15.01
C VAL A 117 2.25 -6.48 16.34
N ILE A 118 3.15 -7.45 16.41
CA ILE A 118 3.97 -7.72 17.59
C ILE A 118 5.30 -7.00 17.42
N ALA A 119 5.61 -6.07 18.32
CA ALA A 119 6.88 -5.35 18.33
C ALA A 119 7.58 -5.50 19.69
N CYS A 120 8.92 -5.51 19.67
CA CYS A 120 9.71 -5.61 20.91
C CYS A 120 10.00 -4.26 21.58
N GLY A 121 9.77 -3.15 20.87
CA GLY A 121 10.08 -1.80 21.37
C GLY A 121 11.57 -1.43 21.41
N GLN A 122 12.49 -2.38 21.18
CA GLN A 122 13.91 -2.19 21.43
C GLN A 122 14.80 -2.24 20.18
N CYS A 123 14.45 -2.98 19.13
CA CYS A 123 15.27 -3.04 17.91
C CYS A 123 15.34 -1.69 17.16
N ASP A 124 16.25 -1.55 16.19
CA ASP A 124 16.44 -0.30 15.44
C ASP A 124 15.14 0.21 14.78
N PHE A 125 14.36 -0.68 14.19
CA PHE A 125 13.08 -0.33 13.58
C PHE A 125 12.05 0.11 14.62
N CYS A 126 11.93 -0.60 15.75
CA CYS A 126 11.05 -0.20 16.85
C CYS A 126 11.42 1.18 17.42
N ARG A 127 12.72 1.48 17.59
CA ARG A 127 13.18 2.81 18.04
C ARG A 127 12.82 3.92 17.05
N LYS A 128 12.77 3.60 15.75
CA LYS A 128 12.29 4.50 14.68
C LYS A 128 10.77 4.51 14.53
N LYS A 129 10.02 3.83 15.41
CA LYS A 129 8.56 3.65 15.35
C LYS A 129 8.08 2.92 14.08
N GLN A 130 8.95 2.11 13.48
CA GLN A 130 8.68 1.24 12.33
C GLN A 130 8.35 -0.17 12.85
N PHE A 131 7.28 -0.27 13.64
CA PHE A 131 6.94 -1.47 14.43
C PHE A 131 6.66 -2.74 13.61
N SER A 132 6.05 -2.66 12.43
CA SER A 132 5.84 -3.80 11.52
C SER A 132 7.10 -4.34 10.85
N LEU A 133 8.26 -3.69 11.07
CA LEU A 133 9.58 -4.16 10.65
C LEU A 133 10.44 -4.60 11.85
N CYS A 134 9.80 -5.06 12.92
CA CYS A 134 10.52 -5.55 14.09
C CYS A 134 11.37 -6.79 13.75
N ASP A 135 12.68 -6.69 13.99
CA ASP A 135 13.64 -7.78 13.72
C ASP A 135 13.54 -8.97 14.68
N THR A 136 12.93 -8.80 15.85
CA THR A 136 13.05 -9.75 16.97
C THR A 136 11.81 -10.60 17.20
N THR A 137 10.72 -10.34 16.48
CA THR A 137 9.43 -10.99 16.72
C THR A 137 9.07 -12.02 15.67
N ASN A 138 9.78 -12.12 14.55
CA ASN A 138 9.49 -13.11 13.51
C ASN A 138 10.74 -13.94 13.18
N GLN A 139 10.60 -15.26 13.25
CA GLN A 139 11.67 -16.22 12.99
C GLN A 139 11.57 -16.89 11.61
N SER A 140 10.63 -16.44 10.76
CA SER A 140 10.36 -17.09 9.49
C SER A 140 11.56 -17.08 8.55
N LYS A 141 12.00 -18.29 8.18
CA LYS A 141 13.03 -18.50 7.15
C LYS A 141 12.47 -18.25 5.74
N SER A 142 11.20 -18.57 5.52
CA SER A 142 10.55 -18.36 4.21
C SER A 142 10.38 -16.89 3.90
N MET A 143 9.93 -16.07 4.86
CA MET A 143 9.85 -14.63 4.66
C MET A 143 11.22 -14.02 4.38
N ASN A 144 12.25 -14.44 5.14
CA ASN A 144 13.62 -14.01 4.87
C ASN A 144 14.08 -14.39 3.45
N TYR A 145 13.73 -15.58 2.97
CA TYR A 145 14.05 -16.02 1.63
C TYR A 145 13.31 -15.22 0.55
N MET A 146 12.01 -14.97 0.74
CA MET A 146 11.17 -14.28 -0.25
C MET A 146 11.47 -12.78 -0.33
N TYR A 147 11.70 -12.11 0.80
CA TYR A 147 11.82 -10.65 0.86
C TYR A 147 13.26 -10.17 1.11
N GLY A 148 14.21 -11.07 1.34
CA GLY A 148 15.58 -10.77 1.73
C GLY A 148 15.76 -10.42 3.22
N HIS A 149 14.66 -10.06 3.90
CA HIS A 149 14.61 -9.73 5.33
C HIS A 149 13.31 -10.23 5.95
N ARG A 150 13.30 -10.38 7.28
CA ARG A 150 12.09 -10.68 8.06
C ARG A 150 11.43 -9.37 8.48
N THR A 151 10.10 -9.38 8.59
CA THR A 151 9.33 -8.27 9.18
C THR A 151 8.80 -8.68 10.55
N ALA A 152 7.96 -7.86 11.18
CA ALA A 152 7.41 -8.15 12.51
C ALA A 152 6.56 -9.43 12.57
N GLY A 153 6.29 -9.87 13.81
CA GLY A 153 5.34 -10.96 14.04
C GLY A 153 3.91 -10.42 13.99
N LEU A 154 2.96 -11.27 13.60
CA LEU A 154 1.52 -10.95 13.62
C LEU A 154 0.77 -11.99 14.49
N PHE A 155 -0.22 -11.54 15.24
CA PHE A 155 -1.10 -12.45 15.99
C PHE A 155 -2.01 -13.24 15.04
N GLY A 156 -2.27 -14.51 15.35
CA GLY A 156 -3.31 -15.29 14.67
C GLY A 156 -3.17 -15.38 13.15
N TYR A 157 -1.94 -15.26 12.66
CA TYR A 157 -1.56 -15.32 11.27
C TYR A 157 -0.63 -16.52 11.05
N SER A 158 -0.09 -16.68 9.85
CA SER A 158 0.68 -17.90 9.54
C SER A 158 2.08 -17.92 10.19
N HIS A 159 2.72 -19.10 10.15
CA HIS A 159 4.09 -19.30 10.63
C HIS A 159 5.13 -18.48 9.85
N MET A 160 4.76 -17.97 8.67
CA MET A 160 5.55 -16.97 7.92
C MET A 160 5.70 -15.64 8.67
N THR A 161 4.78 -15.35 9.59
CA THR A 161 4.76 -14.14 10.45
C THR A 161 4.99 -14.48 11.91
N GLY A 162 5.69 -15.59 12.18
CA GLY A 162 6.04 -16.03 13.53
C GLY A 162 5.12 -17.10 14.11
N GLY A 163 3.89 -17.25 13.62
CA GLY A 163 2.98 -18.32 14.09
C GLY A 163 2.53 -18.14 15.54
N TYR A 164 2.23 -16.89 15.93
CA TYR A 164 1.65 -16.59 17.23
C TYR A 164 0.16 -16.91 17.23
N ALA A 165 -0.34 -17.43 18.35
CA ALA A 165 -1.77 -17.65 18.52
C ALA A 165 -2.56 -16.33 18.44
N GLY A 166 -3.72 -16.38 17.80
CA GLY A 166 -4.61 -15.23 17.63
C GLY A 166 -5.55 -14.97 18.80
N GLY A 167 -6.35 -13.92 18.65
CA GLY A 167 -7.32 -13.45 19.63
C GLY A 167 -8.78 -13.70 19.28
N GLN A 168 -9.10 -14.48 18.25
CA GLN A 168 -10.45 -15.04 18.13
C GLN A 168 -10.64 -16.19 19.13
N ALA A 169 -10.56 -15.86 20.42
CA ALA A 169 -10.53 -16.80 21.54
C ALA A 169 -11.10 -16.18 22.81
N GLU A 170 -11.19 -16.96 23.88
CA GLU A 170 -11.53 -16.46 25.21
C GLU A 170 -10.34 -15.78 25.92
N TYR A 171 -9.10 -16.22 25.64
CA TYR A 171 -7.88 -15.65 26.20
C TYR A 171 -6.77 -15.62 25.14
N ALA A 172 -5.85 -14.66 25.24
CA ALA A 172 -4.64 -14.61 24.43
C ALA A 172 -3.42 -14.23 25.28
N ARG A 173 -2.26 -14.78 24.91
CA ARG A 173 -0.95 -14.33 25.37
C ARG A 173 -0.48 -13.18 24.49
N VAL A 174 -0.05 -12.09 25.10
CA VAL A 174 0.49 -10.91 24.42
C VAL A 174 1.95 -10.71 24.84
N PRO A 175 2.93 -11.01 23.96
CA PRO A 175 4.34 -10.73 24.21
C PRO A 175 4.63 -9.24 24.25
N TYR A 176 5.67 -8.84 24.99
CA TYR A 176 6.09 -7.44 25.15
C TYR A 176 4.91 -6.50 25.48
N ALA A 177 4.17 -6.85 26.53
CA ALA A 177 2.92 -6.21 26.93
C ALA A 177 3.01 -4.67 26.97
N ASP A 178 4.10 -4.12 27.51
CA ASP A 178 4.34 -2.67 27.61
C ASP A 178 4.46 -1.94 26.27
N ILE A 179 4.58 -2.67 25.15
CA ILE A 179 4.64 -2.12 23.79
C ILE A 179 3.37 -2.47 23.02
N ASN A 180 2.81 -3.65 23.22
CA ASN A 180 1.73 -4.19 22.38
C ASN A 180 0.32 -4.04 22.99
N LEU A 181 0.20 -3.51 24.20
CA LEU A 181 -1.09 -3.19 24.84
C LEU A 181 -1.30 -1.67 24.96
N LEU A 182 -2.44 -1.21 24.45
CA LEU A 182 -2.95 0.14 24.63
C LEU A 182 -4.02 0.13 25.72
N HIS A 183 -3.81 0.89 26.80
CA HIS A 183 -4.84 1.10 27.82
C HIS A 183 -6.05 1.86 27.27
N LEU A 184 -7.25 1.39 27.55
CA LEU A 184 -8.51 1.95 27.07
C LEU A 184 -9.25 2.71 28.18
N PRO A 185 -9.68 3.96 27.95
CA PRO A 185 -10.52 4.68 28.89
C PRO A 185 -11.94 4.10 28.90
N GLU A 186 -12.64 4.20 30.03
CA GLU A 186 -14.01 3.69 30.19
C GLU A 186 -14.99 4.21 29.13
N SER A 187 -14.79 5.45 28.67
CA SER A 187 -15.64 6.13 27.70
C SER A 187 -15.65 5.54 26.29
N VAL A 188 -14.69 4.66 25.94
CA VAL A 188 -14.61 4.06 24.60
C VAL A 188 -15.17 2.64 24.62
N PRO A 189 -16.29 2.37 23.93
CA PRO A 189 -16.84 1.02 23.82
C PRO A 189 -15.89 0.07 23.09
N ASP A 190 -15.90 -1.20 23.49
CA ASP A 190 -15.08 -2.27 22.88
C ASP A 190 -15.30 -2.37 21.36
N ALA A 191 -16.53 -2.14 20.90
CA ALA A 191 -16.87 -2.14 19.48
C ALA A 191 -16.04 -1.12 18.68
N PHE A 192 -15.69 0.04 19.24
CA PHE A 192 -14.86 1.02 18.54
C PHE A 192 -13.38 0.79 18.85
N ALA A 193 -13.05 0.42 20.09
CA ALA A 193 -11.68 0.14 20.50
C ALA A 193 -11.04 -0.98 19.69
N VAL A 194 -11.78 -2.06 19.37
CA VAL A 194 -11.24 -3.18 18.59
C VAL A 194 -10.79 -2.78 17.19
N LEU A 195 -11.40 -1.73 16.61
CA LEU A 195 -11.00 -1.23 15.30
C LEU A 195 -9.65 -0.47 15.34
N ILE A 196 -9.17 -0.06 16.52
CA ILE A 196 -7.85 0.54 16.71
C ILE A 196 -6.74 -0.51 16.55
N ALA A 197 -7.02 -1.79 16.87
CA ALA A 197 -6.06 -2.88 16.79
C ALA A 197 -5.45 -3.04 15.39
N ASP A 198 -6.24 -2.72 14.36
CA ASP A 198 -5.88 -2.83 12.94
C ASP A 198 -6.59 -1.75 12.12
N VAL A 199 -7.90 -1.92 11.85
CA VAL A 199 -8.63 -1.21 10.77
C VAL A 199 -8.41 0.31 10.72
N LEU A 200 -8.59 1.01 11.84
CA LEU A 200 -8.45 2.47 11.88
C LEU A 200 -7.01 2.93 11.74
N CYS A 201 -6.07 2.18 12.33
CA CYS A 201 -4.64 2.45 12.24
C CYS A 201 -4.10 2.12 10.83
N THR A 202 -4.56 1.03 10.20
CA THR A 202 -4.23 0.69 8.81
C THR A 202 -4.76 1.73 7.83
N ALA A 203 -6.00 2.17 8.01
CA ALA A 203 -6.59 3.20 7.17
C ALA A 203 -5.89 4.57 7.34
N TRP A 204 -5.50 4.92 8.57
CA TRP A 204 -4.65 6.08 8.82
C TRP A 204 -3.28 5.94 8.16
N HIS A 205 -2.68 4.75 8.27
CA HIS A 205 -1.39 4.45 7.66
C HIS A 205 -1.46 4.60 6.12
N ALA A 206 -2.56 4.20 5.49
CA ALA A 206 -2.77 4.36 4.06
C ALA A 206 -2.74 5.83 3.62
N VAL A 207 -3.44 6.71 4.34
CA VAL A 207 -3.42 8.15 4.02
C VAL A 207 -2.08 8.80 4.37
N GLU A 208 -1.36 8.30 5.38
CA GLU A 208 -0.02 8.74 5.71
C GLU A 208 1.01 8.34 4.63
N LEU A 209 0.99 7.08 4.17
CA LEU A 209 1.79 6.59 3.06
C LEU A 209 1.46 7.30 1.75
N ALA A 210 0.24 7.75 1.57
CA ALA A 210 -0.13 8.58 0.43
C ALA A 210 0.15 10.08 0.66
N GLU A 211 0.56 10.49 1.86
CA GLU A 211 0.73 11.90 2.23
C GLU A 211 -0.51 12.74 1.89
N VAL A 212 -1.72 12.24 2.15
CA VAL A 212 -2.96 12.95 1.83
C VAL A 212 -2.97 14.31 2.54
N LYS A 213 -3.32 15.35 1.78
CA LYS A 213 -3.36 16.75 2.22
C LYS A 213 -4.72 17.35 1.94
N GLN A 214 -4.99 18.46 2.61
CA GLN A 214 -6.13 19.32 2.32
C GLN A 214 -6.13 19.71 0.83
N GLY A 215 -7.29 19.60 0.19
CA GLY A 215 -7.46 19.92 -1.24
C GLY A 215 -7.13 18.80 -2.21
N ASP A 216 -6.54 17.68 -1.77
CA ASP A 216 -6.28 16.53 -2.63
C ASP A 216 -7.60 15.92 -3.17
N ILE A 217 -7.56 15.45 -4.42
CA ILE A 217 -8.52 14.47 -4.96
C ILE A 217 -7.95 13.07 -4.70
N VAL A 218 -8.70 12.27 -3.94
CA VAL A 218 -8.28 10.92 -3.54
C VAL A 218 -9.16 9.89 -4.24
N ALA A 219 -8.55 8.92 -4.93
CA ALA A 219 -9.23 7.74 -5.46
C ALA A 219 -8.83 6.48 -4.69
N ILE A 220 -9.80 5.67 -4.28
CA ILE A 220 -9.59 4.49 -3.41
C ILE A 220 -10.16 3.24 -4.08
N TRP A 221 -9.31 2.24 -4.32
CA TRP A 221 -9.72 0.93 -4.83
C TRP A 221 -10.04 0.00 -3.67
N GLY A 222 -11.28 -0.48 -3.62
CA GLY A 222 -11.81 -1.33 -2.56
C GLY A 222 -12.62 -0.53 -1.54
N CYS A 223 -13.89 -0.91 -1.34
CA CYS A 223 -14.80 -0.35 -0.33
C CYS A 223 -15.05 -1.34 0.82
N GLY A 224 -14.06 -2.18 1.15
CA GLY A 224 -14.08 -2.96 2.39
C GLY A 224 -13.85 -2.09 3.64
N PRO A 225 -13.72 -2.69 4.84
CA PRO A 225 -13.51 -1.94 6.07
C PRO A 225 -12.33 -0.95 6.01
N ILE A 226 -11.17 -1.39 5.48
CA ILE A 226 -9.99 -0.53 5.31
C ILE A 226 -10.26 0.61 4.34
N GLY A 227 -10.83 0.33 3.16
CA GLY A 227 -11.10 1.35 2.15
C GLY A 227 -12.09 2.42 2.61
N LEU A 228 -13.17 2.01 3.29
CA LEU A 228 -14.15 2.96 3.83
C LEU A 228 -13.59 3.77 5.01
N ALA A 229 -12.81 3.15 5.91
CA ALA A 229 -12.08 3.88 6.94
C ALA A 229 -11.04 4.84 6.34
N THR A 230 -10.42 4.48 5.21
CA THR A 230 -9.48 5.34 4.49
C THR A 230 -10.21 6.54 3.89
N ALA A 231 -11.40 6.33 3.32
CA ALA A 231 -12.26 7.42 2.83
C ALA A 231 -12.63 8.39 3.96
N MET A 232 -13.00 7.86 5.13
CA MET A 232 -13.26 8.65 6.34
C MET A 232 -12.04 9.51 6.72
N TRP A 233 -10.83 8.92 6.75
CA TRP A 233 -9.61 9.66 7.05
C TRP A 233 -9.24 10.69 5.98
N ALA A 234 -9.46 10.39 4.70
CA ALA A 234 -9.23 11.34 3.61
C ALA A 234 -10.12 12.58 3.76
N HIS A 235 -11.41 12.39 4.07
CA HIS A 235 -12.32 13.49 4.41
C HIS A 235 -11.87 14.25 5.66
N HIS A 236 -11.44 13.55 6.71
CA HIS A 236 -10.92 14.16 7.94
C HIS A 236 -9.68 15.04 7.69
N LEU A 237 -8.82 14.65 6.75
CA LEU A 237 -7.64 15.41 6.31
C LEU A 237 -7.97 16.57 5.35
N GLY A 238 -9.24 16.74 4.97
CA GLY A 238 -9.70 17.82 4.11
C GLY A 238 -9.51 17.56 2.61
N ALA A 239 -9.47 16.30 2.17
CA ALA A 239 -9.56 15.98 0.75
C ALA A 239 -10.83 16.61 0.15
N ARG A 240 -10.69 17.29 -1.00
CA ARG A 240 -11.83 18.00 -1.63
C ARG A 240 -12.80 17.06 -2.31
N ARG A 241 -12.29 15.91 -2.79
CA ARG A 241 -13.05 14.84 -3.43
C ARG A 241 -12.45 13.50 -3.02
N VAL A 242 -13.32 12.55 -2.69
CA VAL A 242 -12.97 11.16 -2.41
C VAL A 242 -13.80 10.29 -3.32
N ILE A 243 -13.14 9.50 -4.17
CA ILE A 243 -13.78 8.65 -5.19
C ILE A 243 -13.48 7.19 -4.85
N SER A 244 -14.50 6.46 -4.43
CA SER A 244 -14.37 5.08 -3.97
C SER A 244 -14.81 4.09 -5.06
N ILE A 245 -13.99 3.07 -5.32
CA ILE A 245 -14.15 2.15 -6.45
C ILE A 245 -14.36 0.74 -5.91
N ASP A 246 -15.51 0.13 -6.21
CA ASP A 246 -15.86 -1.25 -5.84
C ASP A 246 -16.96 -1.77 -6.80
N ALA A 247 -17.47 -2.97 -6.58
CA ALA A 247 -18.60 -3.54 -7.32
C ALA A 247 -19.75 -3.98 -6.42
N VAL A 248 -19.59 -3.95 -5.10
CA VAL A 248 -20.62 -4.32 -4.12
C VAL A 248 -21.50 -3.10 -3.80
N PRO A 249 -22.79 -3.10 -4.19
CA PRO A 249 -23.67 -1.93 -4.03
C PRO A 249 -23.76 -1.41 -2.60
N GLU A 250 -23.84 -2.31 -1.62
CA GLU A 250 -23.94 -1.96 -0.20
C GLU A 250 -22.70 -1.21 0.29
N ARG A 251 -21.51 -1.64 -0.16
CA ARG A 251 -20.23 -0.98 0.16
C ARG A 251 -20.13 0.40 -0.48
N LEU A 252 -20.59 0.53 -1.72
CA LEU A 252 -20.65 1.82 -2.43
C LEU A 252 -21.66 2.77 -1.77
N ALA A 253 -22.76 2.25 -1.22
CA ALA A 253 -23.72 3.05 -0.47
C ALA A 253 -23.08 3.65 0.80
N HIS A 254 -22.24 2.89 1.52
CA HIS A 254 -21.47 3.44 2.64
C HIS A 254 -20.49 4.54 2.21
N ALA A 255 -19.76 4.35 1.10
CA ALA A 255 -18.86 5.38 0.58
C ALA A 255 -19.62 6.67 0.21
N THR A 256 -20.81 6.54 -0.36
CA THR A 256 -21.70 7.67 -0.66
C THR A 256 -22.19 8.36 0.61
N ALA A 257 -22.55 7.58 1.65
CA ALA A 257 -23.00 8.12 2.94
C ALA A 257 -21.91 8.92 3.68
N LEU A 258 -20.63 8.58 3.46
CA LEU A 258 -19.48 9.34 3.96
C LEU A 258 -19.26 10.68 3.22
N GLY A 259 -19.99 10.93 2.14
CA GLY A 259 -19.85 12.12 1.29
C GLY A 259 -18.89 11.93 0.11
N GLY A 260 -18.51 10.69 -0.20
CA GLY A 260 -17.68 10.34 -1.35
C GLY A 260 -18.47 10.14 -2.64
N GLU A 261 -17.78 10.24 -3.76
CA GLU A 261 -18.22 9.77 -5.07
C GLU A 261 -17.90 8.28 -5.23
N VAL A 262 -18.61 7.60 -6.13
CA VAL A 262 -18.43 6.16 -6.32
C VAL A 262 -18.30 5.79 -7.80
N ILE A 263 -17.48 4.78 -8.07
CA ILE A 263 -17.40 4.12 -9.38
C ILE A 263 -17.71 2.64 -9.17
N ASN A 264 -18.72 2.14 -9.89
CA ASN A 264 -19.00 0.71 -9.93
C ASN A 264 -18.29 0.08 -11.14
N TYR A 265 -17.22 -0.68 -10.91
CA TYR A 265 -16.44 -1.24 -12.02
C TYR A 265 -17.13 -2.37 -12.80
N LYS A 266 -18.32 -2.82 -12.37
CA LYS A 266 -19.20 -3.67 -13.21
C LYS A 266 -20.01 -2.88 -14.23
N GLN A 267 -20.21 -1.59 -14.00
CA GLN A 267 -20.91 -0.68 -14.90
C GLN A 267 -19.90 0.08 -15.76
N ASP A 268 -18.87 0.64 -15.13
CA ASP A 268 -17.75 1.34 -15.77
C ASP A 268 -16.50 0.44 -15.76
N THR A 269 -16.39 -0.47 -16.74
CA THR A 269 -15.33 -1.50 -16.75
C THR A 269 -13.92 -0.94 -16.96
N ASP A 270 -13.78 0.21 -17.64
CA ASP A 270 -12.52 0.96 -17.71
C ASP A 270 -12.51 2.06 -16.64
N VAL A 271 -12.14 1.67 -15.42
CA VAL A 271 -12.04 2.58 -14.27
C VAL A 271 -11.06 3.73 -14.53
N VAL A 272 -9.97 3.49 -15.26
CA VAL A 272 -8.96 4.52 -15.54
C VAL A 272 -9.51 5.57 -16.48
N ALA A 273 -10.20 5.16 -17.55
CA ALA A 273 -10.89 6.09 -18.44
C ALA A 273 -11.98 6.86 -17.69
N LYS A 274 -12.78 6.17 -16.86
CA LYS A 274 -13.83 6.80 -16.07
C LYS A 274 -13.30 7.87 -15.11
N LEU A 275 -12.19 7.58 -14.43
CA LEU A 275 -11.52 8.56 -13.57
C LEU A 275 -10.99 9.74 -14.37
N ALA A 276 -10.45 9.53 -15.57
CA ALA A 276 -9.98 10.62 -16.43
C ALA A 276 -11.12 11.53 -16.91
N GLU A 277 -12.33 10.99 -17.11
CA GLU A 277 -13.54 11.78 -17.38
C GLU A 277 -13.97 12.61 -16.17
N LEU A 278 -14.00 11.99 -14.98
CA LEU A 278 -14.44 12.65 -13.73
C LEU A 278 -13.41 13.64 -13.19
N VAL A 279 -12.14 13.39 -13.45
CA VAL A 279 -10.98 14.16 -12.96
C VAL A 279 -9.99 14.30 -14.11
N PRO A 280 -10.17 15.31 -14.98
CA PRO A 280 -9.20 15.59 -16.03
C PRO A 280 -7.80 15.79 -15.44
N GLY A 281 -6.84 14.97 -15.87
CA GLY A 281 -5.47 14.96 -15.33
C GLY A 281 -5.19 13.90 -14.25
N GLY A 282 -6.23 13.24 -13.73
CA GLY A 282 -6.14 12.18 -12.73
C GLY A 282 -6.20 12.69 -11.27
N PRO A 283 -6.54 11.83 -10.30
CA PRO A 283 -6.52 12.15 -8.88
C PRO A 283 -5.09 12.38 -8.36
N ASP A 284 -4.92 13.32 -7.42
CA ASP A 284 -3.63 13.64 -6.79
C ASP A 284 -3.06 12.46 -5.99
N VAL A 285 -3.96 11.63 -5.46
CA VAL A 285 -3.67 10.47 -4.64
C VAL A 285 -4.48 9.27 -5.11
N CYS A 286 -3.82 8.12 -5.28
CA CYS A 286 -4.47 6.83 -5.43
C CYS A 286 -4.13 5.90 -4.26
N ILE A 287 -5.12 5.25 -3.66
CA ILE A 287 -4.92 4.28 -2.59
C ILE A 287 -5.48 2.94 -3.04
N GLU A 288 -4.61 1.93 -3.09
CA GLU A 288 -4.99 0.53 -3.27
C GLU A 288 -5.30 -0.06 -1.88
N ALA A 289 -6.57 -0.42 -1.65
CA ALA A 289 -7.05 -1.07 -0.43
C ALA A 289 -7.87 -2.36 -0.73
N ALA A 290 -7.60 -3.04 -1.86
CA ALA A 290 -8.29 -4.27 -2.26
C ALA A 290 -7.37 -5.51 -2.24
N GLY A 291 -6.06 -5.33 -2.49
CA GLY A 291 -5.04 -6.38 -2.49
C GLY A 291 -5.08 -7.31 -3.71
N SER A 292 -4.24 -8.34 -3.69
CA SER A 292 -3.96 -9.22 -4.85
C SER A 292 -4.94 -10.39 -5.05
N ARG A 293 -6.04 -10.37 -4.30
CA ARG A 293 -6.90 -11.53 -4.02
C ARG A 293 -7.64 -12.06 -5.23
N TYR A 294 -8.13 -11.16 -6.08
CA TYR A 294 -8.90 -11.50 -7.26
C TYR A 294 -8.25 -10.84 -8.47
N ALA A 295 -7.79 -11.67 -9.42
CA ALA A 295 -7.41 -11.17 -10.73
C ALA A 295 -8.68 -10.69 -11.45
N SER A 296 -8.70 -9.43 -11.86
CA SER A 296 -9.81 -8.90 -12.66
C SER A 296 -9.61 -9.08 -14.15
N SER A 297 -8.37 -9.19 -14.60
CA SER A 297 -8.04 -9.45 -16.01
C SER A 297 -7.82 -10.93 -16.27
N TRP A 298 -8.15 -11.33 -17.50
CA TRP A 298 -7.91 -12.68 -17.99
C TRP A 298 -6.40 -13.01 -18.01
N GLN A 299 -5.54 -12.00 -18.22
CA GLN A 299 -4.09 -12.17 -18.24
C GLN A 299 -3.57 -12.60 -16.88
N HIS A 300 -3.88 -11.86 -15.81
CA HIS A 300 -3.48 -12.22 -14.45
C HIS A 300 -4.16 -13.52 -13.98
N THR A 301 -5.39 -13.78 -14.42
CA THR A 301 -6.08 -15.05 -14.14
C THR A 301 -5.30 -16.26 -14.69
N ILE A 302 -4.85 -16.19 -15.95
CA ILE A 302 -4.05 -17.27 -16.57
C ILE A 302 -2.67 -17.38 -15.89
N GLN A 303 -2.01 -16.25 -15.63
CA GLN A 303 -0.67 -16.26 -15.01
C GLN A 303 -0.70 -16.88 -13.61
N LYS A 304 -1.70 -16.56 -12.78
CA LYS A 304 -1.90 -17.21 -11.48
C LYS A 304 -2.21 -18.69 -11.62
N ALA A 305 -3.07 -19.08 -12.57
CA ALA A 305 -3.39 -20.49 -12.80
C ALA A 305 -2.16 -21.33 -13.22
N LEU A 306 -1.22 -20.70 -13.93
CA LEU A 306 0.06 -21.31 -14.34
C LEU A 306 1.20 -21.10 -13.33
N TYR A 307 0.95 -20.47 -12.18
CA TYR A 307 1.95 -20.09 -11.18
C TYR A 307 3.11 -19.25 -11.75
N LEU A 308 2.85 -18.47 -12.81
CA LEU A 308 3.80 -17.49 -13.34
C LEU A 308 3.84 -16.20 -12.50
N GLU A 309 2.80 -15.98 -11.71
CA GLU A 309 2.73 -14.99 -10.64
C GLU A 309 1.88 -15.57 -9.50
N THR A 310 2.01 -14.97 -8.32
CA THR A 310 1.23 -15.33 -7.14
C THR A 310 0.21 -14.24 -6.79
N ASP A 311 0.53 -13.00 -7.16
CA ASP A 311 -0.24 -11.82 -6.84
C ASP A 311 -0.71 -11.12 -8.12
N ALA A 312 -2.01 -10.87 -8.23
CA ALA A 312 -2.56 -10.06 -9.31
C ALA A 312 -2.43 -8.58 -8.94
N ILE A 313 -1.97 -7.74 -9.87
CA ILE A 313 -1.73 -6.31 -9.64
C ILE A 313 -2.64 -5.40 -10.49
N ASP A 314 -3.81 -5.90 -10.88
CA ASP A 314 -4.76 -5.14 -11.69
C ASP A 314 -5.07 -3.76 -11.08
N THR A 315 -5.43 -3.73 -9.80
CA THR A 315 -5.79 -2.50 -9.05
C THR A 315 -4.60 -1.59 -8.84
N ALA A 316 -3.43 -2.13 -8.48
CA ALA A 316 -2.19 -1.36 -8.36
C ALA A 316 -1.77 -0.73 -9.70
N THR A 317 -1.95 -1.47 -10.80
CA THR A 317 -1.70 -0.96 -12.16
C THR A 317 -2.67 0.16 -12.52
N GLN A 318 -3.95 0.02 -12.17
CA GLN A 318 -4.95 1.08 -12.34
C GLN A 318 -4.60 2.32 -11.51
N CYS A 319 -4.19 2.15 -10.24
CA CYS A 319 -3.75 3.26 -9.38
C CYS A 319 -2.61 4.05 -10.05
N ILE A 320 -1.55 3.35 -10.49
CA ILE A 320 -0.38 3.95 -11.14
C ILE A 320 -0.77 4.66 -12.44
N ARG A 321 -1.66 4.07 -13.24
CA ARG A 321 -2.10 4.66 -14.51
C ARG A 321 -3.01 5.87 -14.32
N ALA A 322 -3.96 5.81 -13.38
CA ALA A 322 -4.93 6.85 -13.12
C ALA A 322 -4.35 8.07 -12.39
N CYS A 323 -3.39 7.87 -11.48
CA CYS A 323 -2.85 8.95 -10.63
C CYS A 323 -2.33 10.15 -11.44
N ALA A 324 -2.46 11.37 -10.93
CA ALA A 324 -1.90 12.55 -11.59
C ALA A 324 -0.38 12.47 -11.75
N LYS A 325 0.19 13.28 -12.66
CA LYS A 325 1.65 13.45 -12.74
C LYS A 325 2.17 14.02 -11.41
N ALA A 326 3.33 13.56 -10.96
CA ALA A 326 3.89 13.83 -9.64
C ALA A 326 2.97 13.45 -8.46
N GLY A 327 1.95 12.61 -8.70
CA GLY A 327 1.02 12.15 -7.69
C GLY A 327 1.60 11.06 -6.77
N ARG A 328 0.79 10.67 -5.77
CA ARG A 328 1.18 9.72 -4.73
C ARG A 328 0.29 8.49 -4.77
N VAL A 329 0.90 7.31 -4.65
CA VAL A 329 0.20 6.03 -4.60
C VAL A 329 0.55 5.31 -3.31
N SER A 330 -0.47 4.90 -2.55
CA SER A 330 -0.31 4.00 -1.40
C SER A 330 -0.84 2.61 -1.72
N LEU A 331 -0.04 1.59 -1.47
CA LEU A 331 -0.43 0.18 -1.54
C LEU A 331 -0.62 -0.33 -0.11
N ILE A 332 -1.87 -0.39 0.36
CA ILE A 332 -2.23 -0.88 1.70
C ILE A 332 -2.94 -2.24 1.66
N GLY A 333 -3.53 -2.63 0.53
CA GLY A 333 -4.03 -4.00 0.33
C GLY A 333 -2.92 -5.04 0.41
N ASP A 334 -3.28 -6.27 0.79
CA ASP A 334 -2.30 -7.35 0.95
C ASP A 334 -1.73 -7.81 -0.40
N PHE A 335 -0.41 -7.62 -0.55
CA PHE A 335 0.44 -8.22 -1.57
C PHE A 335 1.56 -9.01 -0.87
N ILE A 336 1.65 -10.31 -1.16
CA ILE A 336 2.52 -11.26 -0.45
C ILE A 336 3.55 -11.87 -1.39
N GLY A 337 3.15 -12.14 -2.62
CA GLY A 337 3.96 -12.83 -3.59
C GLY A 337 4.61 -11.92 -4.62
N THR A 338 4.90 -12.52 -5.77
CA THR A 338 5.40 -11.86 -6.96
C THR A 338 4.26 -11.59 -7.94
N ALA A 339 4.40 -10.50 -8.68
CA ALA A 339 3.47 -10.10 -9.72
C ALA A 339 4.22 -9.75 -11.01
N ASN A 340 3.60 -10.02 -12.16
CA ASN A 340 4.15 -9.65 -13.45
C ASN A 340 3.56 -8.32 -13.95
N GLN A 341 4.21 -7.73 -14.95
CA GLN A 341 3.72 -6.54 -15.67
C GLN A 341 3.54 -5.29 -14.81
N TYR A 342 4.29 -5.17 -13.73
CA TYR A 342 4.32 -3.94 -12.93
C TYR A 342 4.67 -2.73 -13.83
N PRO A 343 3.84 -1.67 -13.86
CA PRO A 343 3.96 -0.58 -14.82
C PRO A 343 5.07 0.41 -14.46
N ILE A 344 6.31 -0.09 -14.33
CA ILE A 344 7.49 0.67 -13.89
C ILE A 344 7.76 1.90 -14.75
N GLY A 345 7.52 1.80 -16.07
CA GLY A 345 7.65 2.93 -16.98
C GLY A 345 6.67 4.05 -16.67
N ALA A 346 5.39 3.73 -16.43
CA ALA A 346 4.39 4.74 -16.07
C ALA A 346 4.69 5.37 -14.70
N GLN A 347 5.17 4.58 -13.74
CA GLN A 347 5.62 5.11 -12.44
C GLN A 347 6.75 6.14 -12.64
N MET A 348 7.80 5.77 -13.38
CA MET A 348 8.98 6.61 -13.57
C MET A 348 8.67 7.87 -14.40
N GLU A 349 8.05 7.73 -15.57
CA GLU A 349 7.78 8.84 -16.50
C GLU A 349 6.78 9.86 -15.96
N LYS A 350 5.88 9.44 -15.07
CA LYS A 350 4.94 10.35 -14.38
C LYS A 350 5.52 10.96 -13.11
N GLY A 351 6.72 10.53 -12.67
CA GLY A 351 7.33 10.99 -11.43
C GLY A 351 6.53 10.62 -10.18
N LEU A 352 5.89 9.44 -10.16
CA LEU A 352 5.03 9.03 -9.05
C LEU A 352 5.86 8.62 -7.82
N THR A 353 5.35 8.98 -6.65
CA THR A 353 5.78 8.37 -5.39
C THR A 353 4.87 7.19 -5.08
N VAL A 354 5.42 5.98 -5.03
CA VAL A 354 4.68 4.76 -4.67
C VAL A 354 5.24 4.25 -3.35
N ARG A 355 4.39 4.14 -2.33
CA ARG A 355 4.73 3.56 -1.02
C ARG A 355 3.74 2.46 -0.66
N GLY A 356 4.16 1.52 0.16
CA GLY A 356 3.33 0.46 0.70
C GLY A 356 3.95 -0.08 1.97
N GLY A 357 3.18 -0.84 2.74
CA GLY A 357 3.69 -1.47 3.95
C GLY A 357 2.62 -1.93 4.91
N GLN A 358 3.02 -2.86 5.78
CA GLN A 358 2.20 -3.27 6.92
C GLN A 358 2.14 -2.15 7.96
N LEU A 359 0.98 -2.04 8.61
CA LEU A 359 0.59 -0.92 9.45
C LEU A 359 1.49 -0.72 10.69
N TRP A 360 1.61 0.52 11.22
CA TRP A 360 2.42 0.81 12.43
C TRP A 360 1.54 1.02 13.68
N VAL A 361 0.84 -0.01 14.21
CA VAL A 361 -0.26 0.20 15.20
C VAL A 361 0.20 1.08 16.36
N GLN A 362 1.33 0.70 16.98
CA GLN A 362 1.86 1.33 18.18
C GLN A 362 2.32 2.78 17.96
N LYS A 363 2.53 3.20 16.71
CA LYS A 363 2.90 4.57 16.35
C LYS A 363 1.71 5.50 16.46
N ASP A 364 0.55 5.06 15.98
CA ASP A 364 -0.59 5.94 15.67
C ASP A 364 -1.80 5.70 16.59
N TRP A 365 -1.89 4.56 17.28
CA TRP A 365 -3.06 4.16 18.06
C TRP A 365 -3.49 5.13 19.18
N HIS A 366 -2.57 5.90 19.77
CA HIS A 366 -2.90 6.93 20.77
C HIS A 366 -3.60 8.11 20.10
N MET A 367 -3.13 8.54 18.94
CA MET A 367 -3.77 9.61 18.17
C MET A 367 -5.15 9.16 17.68
N VAL A 368 -5.27 7.92 17.21
CA VAL A 368 -6.58 7.35 16.80
C VAL A 368 -7.53 7.29 18.00
N LEU A 369 -7.06 6.83 19.16
CA LEU A 369 -7.84 6.79 20.40
C LEU A 369 -8.29 8.20 20.82
N ASP A 370 -7.40 9.19 20.80
CA ASP A 370 -7.72 10.58 21.15
C ASP A 370 -8.82 11.13 20.24
N LYS A 371 -8.75 10.85 18.92
CA LYS A 371 -9.77 11.26 17.96
C LYS A 371 -11.12 10.59 18.18
N LEU A 372 -11.15 9.33 18.62
CA LEU A 372 -12.38 8.65 19.02
C LEU A 372 -12.98 9.25 20.29
N VAL A 373 -12.15 9.50 21.31
CA VAL A 373 -12.58 10.11 22.58
C VAL A 373 -13.15 11.51 22.34
N ASN A 374 -12.51 12.30 21.49
CA ASN A 374 -12.94 13.65 21.12
C ASN A 374 -14.08 13.67 20.10
N LYS A 375 -14.54 12.50 19.63
CA LYS A 375 -15.58 12.36 18.60
C LYS A 375 -15.25 13.10 17.29
N GLU A 376 -13.96 13.19 16.96
CA GLU A 376 -13.49 13.72 15.68
C GLU A 376 -13.72 12.73 14.53
N ILE A 377 -13.82 11.44 14.85
CA ILE A 377 -14.15 10.37 13.92
C ILE A 377 -15.25 9.47 14.49
N ASP A 378 -16.07 8.89 13.62
CA ASP A 378 -17.12 7.94 13.99
C ASP A 378 -17.04 6.69 13.09
N PRO A 379 -16.48 5.58 13.62
CA PRO A 379 -16.33 4.34 12.86
C PRO A 379 -17.54 3.41 12.95
N SER A 380 -18.66 3.85 13.54
CA SER A 380 -19.83 3.00 13.80
C SER A 380 -20.39 2.32 12.56
N PHE A 381 -20.29 2.96 11.40
CA PHE A 381 -20.72 2.42 10.11
C PHE A 381 -19.98 1.14 9.70
N LEU A 382 -18.81 0.85 10.27
CA LEU A 382 -18.01 -0.32 9.90
C LEU A 382 -18.62 -1.61 10.46
N ILE A 383 -19.16 -1.59 11.68
CA ILE A 383 -19.63 -2.79 12.37
C ILE A 383 -21.06 -3.11 11.98
N THR A 384 -21.20 -4.10 11.11
CA THR A 384 -22.50 -4.56 10.60
C THR A 384 -23.10 -5.70 11.41
N HIS A 385 -22.27 -6.57 11.97
CA HIS A 385 -22.71 -7.80 12.61
C HIS A 385 -22.02 -7.98 13.95
N THR A 386 -22.78 -8.42 14.95
CA THR A 386 -22.23 -8.93 16.21
C THR A 386 -22.76 -10.34 16.43
N MET A 387 -21.86 -11.29 16.67
CA MET A 387 -22.17 -12.71 16.81
C MET A 387 -21.42 -13.30 18.01
N ASP A 388 -21.87 -14.45 18.49
CA ASP A 388 -21.14 -15.19 19.51
C ASP A 388 -19.88 -15.82 18.88
N LEU A 389 -18.83 -16.03 19.67
CA LEU A 389 -17.58 -16.66 19.21
C LEU A 389 -17.86 -18.04 18.58
N GLU A 390 -18.81 -18.79 19.15
CA GLU A 390 -19.23 -20.12 18.66
C GLU A 390 -19.81 -20.09 17.23
N ASP A 391 -20.31 -18.93 16.78
CA ASP A 391 -20.84 -18.77 15.42
C ASP A 391 -19.77 -18.35 14.40
N ALA A 392 -18.49 -18.28 14.79
CA ALA A 392 -17.40 -17.89 13.90
C ALA A 392 -17.40 -18.63 12.55
N PRO A 393 -17.59 -19.97 12.46
CA PRO A 393 -17.61 -20.66 11.16
C PRO A 393 -18.69 -20.12 10.20
N LYS A 394 -19.88 -19.78 10.75
CA LYS A 394 -20.96 -19.15 9.98
C LYS A 394 -20.58 -17.73 9.57
N ALA A 395 -19.97 -16.97 10.47
CA ALA A 395 -19.52 -15.61 10.21
C ALA A 395 -18.45 -15.56 9.09
N TYR A 396 -17.46 -16.45 9.12
CA TYR A 396 -16.44 -16.57 8.07
C TYR A 396 -17.05 -16.86 6.70
N LYS A 397 -18.00 -17.80 6.64
CA LYS A 397 -18.72 -18.13 5.41
C LYS A 397 -19.52 -16.93 4.87
N MET A 398 -20.28 -16.26 5.72
CA MET A 398 -21.04 -15.05 5.38
C MET A 398 -20.10 -13.97 4.84
N PHE A 399 -18.98 -13.73 5.53
CA PHE A 399 -18.02 -12.71 5.16
C PHE A 399 -17.29 -13.01 3.83
N ASP A 400 -16.94 -14.28 3.58
CA ASP A 400 -16.37 -14.72 2.30
C ASP A 400 -17.34 -14.50 1.12
N GLN A 401 -18.60 -14.89 1.33
CA GLN A 401 -19.66 -14.84 0.33
C GLN A 401 -20.23 -13.43 0.14
N LYS A 402 -19.91 -12.49 1.03
CA LYS A 402 -20.41 -11.10 1.04
C LYS A 402 -21.94 -11.05 1.12
N GLU A 403 -22.50 -11.95 1.92
CA GLU A 403 -23.95 -12.05 2.14
C GLU A 403 -24.41 -11.12 3.26
N ASP A 404 -25.73 -10.86 3.33
CA ASP A 404 -26.37 -10.11 4.42
C ASP A 404 -25.83 -8.68 4.63
N GLY A 405 -25.27 -8.06 3.59
CA GLY A 405 -24.67 -6.72 3.69
C GLY A 405 -23.44 -6.66 4.62
N VAL A 406 -22.78 -7.80 4.87
CA VAL A 406 -21.65 -7.87 5.80
C VAL A 406 -20.47 -6.99 5.38
N LEU A 407 -20.00 -6.16 6.32
CA LEU A 407 -18.80 -5.35 6.18
C LEU A 407 -17.75 -5.72 7.24
N LYS A 408 -18.14 -5.76 8.50
CA LYS A 408 -17.31 -6.17 9.63
C LYS A 408 -18.14 -7.01 10.60
N VAL A 409 -17.58 -8.12 11.04
CA VAL A 409 -18.18 -9.00 12.04
C VAL A 409 -17.40 -8.90 13.33
N MET A 410 -18.11 -8.57 14.40
CA MET A 410 -17.64 -8.63 15.78
C MET A 410 -18.06 -9.95 16.41
N LEU A 411 -17.10 -10.64 17.02
CA LEU A 411 -17.29 -11.90 17.74
C LEU A 411 -17.12 -11.65 19.24
N LYS A 412 -18.02 -12.22 20.05
CA LYS A 412 -17.97 -12.11 21.52
C LYS A 412 -17.83 -13.48 22.19
N PRO A 413 -16.80 -13.68 23.03
CA PRO A 413 -16.72 -14.85 23.88
C PRO A 413 -17.85 -14.86 24.93
N LYS A 414 -18.27 -16.04 25.38
CA LYS A 414 -19.45 -16.21 26.25
C LYS A 414 -19.35 -15.43 27.56
N HIS A 415 -18.16 -15.33 28.16
CA HIS A 415 -17.95 -14.59 29.40
C HIS A 415 -18.04 -13.07 29.26
N ALA A 416 -18.00 -12.54 28.03
CA ALA A 416 -18.18 -11.11 27.78
C ALA A 416 -19.66 -10.67 27.89
N GLY A 417 -20.56 -11.63 28.15
CA GLY A 417 -22.01 -11.43 28.11
C GLY A 417 -22.54 -11.50 26.68
N LYS A 418 -23.87 -11.45 26.54
CA LYS A 418 -24.50 -11.43 25.21
C LYS A 418 -24.00 -10.21 24.42
N PRO A 419 -23.92 -10.31 23.09
CA PRO A 419 -23.92 -9.16 22.20
C PRO A 419 -24.96 -8.14 22.65
N ALA A 420 -24.53 -7.10 23.36
CA ALA A 420 -25.25 -5.85 23.34
C ALA A 420 -25.22 -5.45 21.87
N GLY A 421 -26.32 -5.70 21.16
CA GLY A 421 -26.48 -5.14 19.84
C GLY A 421 -26.22 -3.64 20.01
N LEU A 422 -25.28 -3.12 19.24
CA LEU A 422 -25.54 -1.80 18.67
C LEU A 422 -26.87 -2.02 17.96
N GLY A 423 -27.98 -1.62 18.59
CA GLY A 423 -29.31 -2.04 18.16
C GLY A 423 -29.41 -1.84 16.65
N SER A 424 -30.05 -2.76 15.95
CA SER A 424 -30.33 -2.59 14.52
C SER A 424 -31.11 -1.30 14.20
N GLY A 425 -31.56 -0.56 15.23
CA GLY A 425 -32.06 0.82 15.16
C GLY A 425 -31.26 1.90 15.92
N ASP A 426 -30.16 1.60 16.61
CA ASP A 426 -29.36 2.59 17.37
C ASP A 426 -28.14 3.11 16.59
N VAL A 427 -27.82 2.51 15.43
CA VAL A 427 -26.76 3.00 14.50
C VAL A 427 -27.33 3.89 13.38
N ALA A 428 -28.64 4.18 13.38
CA ALA A 428 -29.27 5.11 12.44
C ALA A 428 -30.38 5.90 13.17
N PRO A 429 -30.09 7.13 13.67
CA PRO A 429 -29.97 8.30 12.79
C PRO A 429 -28.86 9.30 13.17
N ALA A 430 -27.81 8.88 13.91
CA ALA A 430 -26.70 9.78 14.22
C ALA A 430 -25.77 10.07 13.03
N MET A 431 -25.78 9.21 12.00
CA MET A 431 -24.98 9.35 10.77
C MET A 431 -25.20 10.67 10.03
N THR A 432 -26.37 11.30 10.17
CA THR A 432 -26.74 12.47 9.34
C THR A 432 -26.51 13.81 10.02
N THR A 433 -26.12 13.87 11.31
CA THR A 433 -26.05 15.17 12.00
C THR A 433 -24.62 15.59 12.30
N VAL A 434 -23.75 14.70 12.79
CA VAL A 434 -22.38 15.11 13.18
C VAL A 434 -21.47 15.23 11.94
N PHE A 435 -21.46 14.22 11.06
CA PHE A 435 -20.72 14.28 9.80
C PHE A 435 -21.24 15.40 8.88
N HIS A 436 -22.55 15.62 8.83
CA HIS A 436 -23.16 16.58 7.91
C HIS A 436 -23.00 18.04 8.35
N VAL A 437 -22.94 18.32 9.66
CA VAL A 437 -22.64 19.66 10.19
C VAL A 437 -21.15 19.97 10.03
N TYR A 438 -20.25 19.05 10.39
CA TYR A 438 -18.80 19.27 10.25
C TYR A 438 -18.34 19.34 8.78
N ASN A 439 -18.92 18.50 7.91
CA ASN A 439 -18.60 18.50 6.48
C ASN A 439 -19.21 19.71 5.75
N LYS A 440 -20.41 20.20 6.14
CA LYS A 440 -20.95 21.44 5.55
C LYS A 440 -20.09 22.66 5.83
N ASP A 441 -19.63 22.83 7.06
CA ASP A 441 -18.83 24.00 7.42
C ASP A 441 -17.42 23.93 6.83
N ASN A 442 -16.82 22.75 6.76
CA ASN A 442 -15.54 22.56 6.07
C ASN A 442 -15.66 22.70 4.55
N VAL A 443 -16.67 22.10 3.91
CA VAL A 443 -16.88 22.24 2.45
C VAL A 443 -17.24 23.68 2.08
N ALA A 444 -18.04 24.38 2.90
CA ALA A 444 -18.35 25.79 2.67
C ALA A 444 -17.15 26.71 2.90
N ARG A 445 -16.20 26.34 3.77
CA ARG A 445 -14.93 27.04 3.94
C ARG A 445 -13.99 26.76 2.77
N VAL A 446 -13.79 25.49 2.41
CA VAL A 446 -12.95 25.08 1.27
C VAL A 446 -13.46 25.71 -0.03
N ARG A 447 -14.77 25.72 -0.30
CA ARG A 447 -15.33 26.39 -1.49
C ARG A 447 -15.08 27.89 -1.53
N ARG A 448 -15.01 28.56 -0.38
CA ARG A 448 -14.65 29.99 -0.30
C ARG A 448 -13.16 30.19 -0.57
N ASP A 449 -12.32 29.37 0.06
CA ASP A 449 -10.88 29.42 -0.14
C ASP A 449 -10.48 29.08 -1.60
N GLU A 450 -11.19 28.14 -2.24
CA GLU A 450 -11.05 27.77 -3.65
C GLU A 450 -11.48 28.91 -4.58
N ALA A 451 -12.62 29.55 -4.33
CA ALA A 451 -13.06 30.70 -5.12
C ALA A 451 -12.04 31.84 -5.06
N GLU A 452 -11.44 32.10 -3.88
CA GLU A 452 -10.37 33.08 -3.73
C GLU A 452 -9.06 32.67 -4.41
N ALA A 453 -8.72 31.38 -4.42
CA ALA A 453 -7.52 30.87 -5.07
C ALA A 453 -7.62 30.91 -6.59
N ASP A 454 -8.76 30.47 -7.15
CA ASP A 454 -9.05 30.53 -8.58
C ASP A 454 -9.08 31.99 -9.09
N GLU A 455 -9.64 32.91 -8.30
CA GLU A 455 -9.61 34.33 -8.61
C GLU A 455 -8.17 34.88 -8.65
N LYS A 456 -7.32 34.50 -7.67
CA LYS A 456 -5.91 34.91 -7.64
C LYS A 456 -5.10 34.34 -8.82
N GLU A 457 -5.32 33.07 -9.18
CA GLU A 457 -4.61 32.47 -10.33
C GLU A 457 -5.10 33.08 -11.65
N HIS A 458 -6.40 33.35 -11.80
CA HIS A 458 -6.94 34.07 -12.95
C HIS A 458 -6.33 35.47 -13.06
N GLN A 459 -6.21 36.21 -11.95
CA GLN A 459 -5.54 37.51 -11.92
C GLN A 459 -4.05 37.39 -12.30
N ARG A 460 -3.33 36.36 -11.82
CA ARG A 460 -1.93 36.12 -12.16
C ARG A 460 -1.74 35.80 -13.65
N GLN A 461 -2.60 34.97 -14.21
CA GLN A 461 -2.59 34.64 -15.65
C GLN A 461 -2.89 35.88 -16.49
N GLN A 462 -3.86 36.69 -16.08
CA GLN A 462 -4.18 37.94 -16.76
C GLN A 462 -2.99 38.92 -16.73
N GLN A 463 -2.28 39.04 -15.60
CA GLN A 463 -1.07 39.86 -15.49
C GLN A 463 0.04 39.39 -16.44
N VAL A 464 0.24 38.07 -16.59
CA VAL A 464 1.22 37.52 -17.54
C VAL A 464 0.83 37.82 -18.99
N ILE A 465 -0.46 37.68 -19.33
CA ILE A 465 -0.98 38.02 -20.66
C ILE A 465 -0.80 39.50 -20.96
N ASP A 466 -1.11 40.37 -20.00
CA ASP A 466 -0.98 41.81 -20.15
C ASP A 466 0.49 42.24 -20.28
N ALA A 467 1.39 41.59 -19.55
CA ALA A 467 2.84 41.80 -19.67
C ALA A 467 3.37 41.39 -21.06
N ASP A 468 2.96 40.24 -21.60
CA ASP A 468 3.34 39.82 -22.96
C ASP A 468 2.79 40.80 -24.01
N ARG A 469 1.54 41.25 -23.84
CA ARG A 469 0.93 42.25 -24.73
C ARG A 469 1.68 43.58 -24.69
N ALA A 470 2.07 44.05 -23.51
CA ALA A 470 2.86 45.27 -23.34
C ALA A 470 4.25 45.13 -24.00
N ALA A 471 4.93 44.00 -23.81
CA ALA A 471 6.23 43.73 -24.43
C ALA A 471 6.15 43.70 -25.96
N ARG A 472 5.09 43.12 -26.54
CA ARG A 472 4.85 43.14 -27.99
C ARG A 472 4.61 44.54 -28.52
N LEU A 473 3.83 45.36 -27.80
CA LEU A 473 3.58 46.76 -28.19
C LEU A 473 4.85 47.61 -28.12
N ASP A 474 5.71 47.39 -27.14
CA ASP A 474 6.97 48.11 -27.02
C ASP A 474 7.94 47.73 -28.15
N LYS A 475 7.98 46.44 -28.52
CA LYS A 475 8.75 45.95 -29.68
C LYS A 475 8.24 46.51 -31.02
N LEU A 476 6.94 46.75 -31.15
CA LEU A 476 6.36 47.43 -32.32
C LEU A 476 6.70 48.93 -32.34
N ARG A 477 6.69 49.59 -31.17
CA ARG A 477 7.09 51.00 -31.02
C ARG A 477 8.58 51.22 -31.32
N SER A 478 9.45 50.34 -30.85
CA SER A 478 10.89 50.40 -31.13
C SER A 478 11.19 50.16 -32.61
N ARG A 479 10.47 49.25 -33.27
CA ARG A 479 10.54 49.08 -34.74
C ARG A 479 10.07 50.31 -35.51
N ARG A 480 9.00 50.98 -35.07
CA ARG A 480 8.56 52.26 -35.66
C ARG A 480 9.57 53.39 -35.47
N ARG A 481 10.26 53.44 -34.32
CA ARG A 481 11.34 54.42 -34.06
C ARG A 481 12.58 54.12 -34.89
N GLY A 482 12.95 52.85 -35.05
CA GLY A 482 14.06 52.42 -35.92
C GLY A 482 13.80 52.72 -37.41
N ALA A 483 12.57 52.54 -37.87
CA ALA A 483 12.17 52.91 -39.23
C ALA A 483 12.16 54.43 -39.47
N ALA A 484 11.92 55.24 -38.43
CA ALA A 484 11.99 56.70 -38.51
C ALA A 484 13.44 57.24 -38.51
N THR A 485 14.43 56.42 -38.14
CA THR A 485 15.85 56.79 -38.15
C THR A 485 16.61 56.34 -39.41
N GLU A 486 15.97 55.58 -40.31
CA GLU A 486 16.59 55.09 -41.56
C GLU A 486 16.10 55.83 -42.83
N SER A 487 15.24 56.84 -42.72
CA SER A 487 14.83 57.65 -43.87
C SER A 487 15.36 59.09 -43.78
N GLY A 488 16.62 59.27 -44.16
CA GLY A 488 17.17 60.55 -44.60
C GLY A 488 17.04 60.68 -46.12
N ASP A 489 16.35 61.75 -46.53
CA ASP A 489 16.29 62.38 -47.87
C ASP A 489 15.55 61.66 -49.03
N ALA A 490 14.33 62.15 -49.36
CA ALA A 490 14.07 62.94 -50.59
C ALA A 490 12.59 63.38 -50.78
N ASN A 491 12.38 64.71 -50.73
CA ASN A 491 11.41 65.59 -51.42
C ASN A 491 9.86 65.41 -51.38
N PRO A 492 9.10 66.54 -51.45
CA PRO A 492 7.67 66.59 -51.18
C PRO A 492 6.82 66.48 -52.46
N VAL A 493 5.72 65.72 -52.41
CA VAL A 493 4.62 65.84 -53.38
C VAL A 493 3.28 65.76 -52.67
N SER A 494 2.55 66.88 -52.77
CA SER A 494 1.08 67.07 -52.80
C SER A 494 0.18 66.16 -51.96
N ALA A 495 -0.56 66.81 -51.06
CA ALA A 495 -1.75 66.30 -50.42
C ALA A 495 -2.85 65.92 -51.42
N THR A 496 -3.48 64.77 -51.21
CA THR A 496 -4.90 64.55 -51.54
C THR A 496 -5.54 63.69 -50.46
N VAL A 497 -6.58 64.25 -49.86
CA VAL A 497 -7.46 63.68 -48.85
C VAL A 497 -8.23 62.48 -49.40
N LEU A 498 -8.22 61.34 -48.71
CA LEU A 498 -9.33 60.37 -48.74
C LEU A 498 -9.51 59.77 -47.33
N SER A 499 -10.57 60.22 -46.68
CA SER A 499 -11.15 59.64 -45.48
C SER A 499 -11.65 58.22 -45.75
N ASN A 500 -11.32 57.26 -44.88
CA ASN A 500 -12.18 56.10 -44.60
C ASN A 500 -11.87 55.56 -43.21
N ALA A 501 -12.89 55.60 -42.34
CA ALA A 501 -12.87 55.07 -40.99
C ALA A 501 -12.85 53.53 -40.98
N PRO A 502 -12.30 52.87 -39.95
CA PRO A 502 -12.37 51.41 -39.81
C PRO A 502 -13.78 50.97 -39.38
N PRO A 503 -14.29 49.82 -39.85
CA PRO A 503 -15.61 49.33 -39.46
C PRO A 503 -15.61 48.77 -38.02
N GLN A 504 -16.70 49.01 -37.32
CA GLN A 504 -17.06 48.41 -36.03
C GLN A 504 -17.33 46.90 -36.18
N PRO A 505 -17.15 46.09 -35.12
CA PRO A 505 -17.38 44.64 -35.19
C PRO A 505 -18.89 44.32 -35.12
N GLU A 506 -19.38 43.51 -36.06
CA GLU A 506 -20.72 42.90 -35.97
C GLU A 506 -20.67 41.53 -35.25
N PRO A 507 -21.77 41.12 -34.59
CA PRO A 507 -21.77 40.02 -33.64
C PRO A 507 -21.91 38.64 -34.30
N ALA A 508 -21.51 37.62 -33.52
CA ALA A 508 -21.46 36.20 -33.86
C ALA A 508 -22.72 35.67 -34.54
N LYS A 509 -22.52 34.91 -35.63
CA LYS A 509 -23.53 34.03 -36.20
C LYS A 509 -23.19 32.57 -35.90
N ASP A 510 -24.21 31.95 -35.30
CA ASP A 510 -24.46 30.54 -35.06
C ASP A 510 -24.12 29.66 -36.29
N LEU A 511 -23.42 28.57 -36.04
CA LEU A 511 -23.17 27.49 -37.01
C LEU A 511 -23.38 26.14 -36.31
N SER A 512 -24.64 25.87 -35.99
CA SER A 512 -25.16 24.50 -36.10
C SER A 512 -25.07 24.03 -37.56
N SER A 513 -24.61 22.79 -37.75
CA SER A 513 -24.51 22.02 -39.00
C SER A 513 -23.25 22.26 -39.86
N ILE A 514 -22.36 21.26 -39.89
CA ILE A 514 -21.90 20.55 -41.10
C ILE A 514 -21.19 19.26 -40.68
N GLN A 515 -21.44 18.23 -41.49
CA GLN A 515 -21.15 16.81 -41.34
C GLN A 515 -19.66 16.44 -41.49
N THR A 516 -19.32 15.31 -40.90
CA THR A 516 -18.10 14.50 -41.11
C THR A 516 -17.85 14.14 -42.57
N PRO A 517 -16.58 13.88 -42.93
CA PRO A 517 -16.26 12.68 -43.69
C PRO A 517 -15.16 11.82 -43.07
N SER A 518 -15.45 10.52 -43.09
CA SER A 518 -14.57 9.36 -42.97
C SER A 518 -13.33 9.41 -43.87
N GLY A 519 -12.19 8.91 -43.36
CA GLY A 519 -11.01 8.58 -44.18
C GLY A 519 -9.84 8.03 -43.37
N HIS A 520 -9.66 6.71 -43.39
CA HIS A 520 -8.42 6.02 -43.02
C HIS A 520 -7.21 6.62 -43.75
N PHE A 521 -6.03 6.68 -43.11
CA PHE A 521 -4.81 6.00 -43.55
C PHE A 521 -3.61 6.22 -42.60
N ASN A 522 -2.88 5.13 -42.39
CA ASN A 522 -1.61 5.00 -41.67
C ASN A 522 -0.51 5.92 -42.22
N PHE A 523 0.44 6.37 -41.37
CA PHE A 523 1.85 6.46 -41.76
C PHE A 523 2.79 6.44 -40.53
N PHE A 524 3.44 5.29 -40.32
CA PHE A 524 4.78 5.19 -39.73
C PHE A 524 5.77 5.22 -40.91
N LYS A 525 6.71 6.18 -40.94
CA LYS A 525 8.11 5.94 -41.36
C LYS A 525 8.96 7.23 -41.36
N GLU A 526 10.15 7.04 -40.80
CA GLU A 526 11.46 7.63 -41.18
C GLU A 526 11.71 9.12 -40.95
N LEU A 527 12.66 9.39 -40.03
CA LEU A 527 13.64 10.47 -40.16
C LEU A 527 14.88 10.16 -39.30
N GLU A 528 15.86 9.48 -39.91
CA GLU A 528 17.28 9.62 -39.62
C GLU A 528 18.01 9.89 -40.94
N ALA A 529 18.64 11.07 -41.04
CA ALA A 529 19.95 11.31 -41.67
C ALA A 529 20.09 12.83 -41.95
N GLY A 530 21.04 13.46 -41.25
CA GLY A 530 21.32 14.89 -41.37
C GLY A 530 22.22 15.28 -42.54
N THR A 531 22.57 16.57 -42.58
CA THR A 531 23.88 17.03 -43.09
C THR A 531 24.23 18.44 -42.58
N ARG A 532 25.28 18.46 -41.74
CA ARG A 532 26.37 19.44 -41.53
C ARG A 532 26.24 20.88 -42.03
N ARG A 533 26.64 21.83 -41.16
CA ARG A 533 27.68 22.85 -41.46
C ARG A 533 28.54 23.16 -40.23
N ASP A 534 29.85 23.21 -40.46
CA ASP A 534 30.94 23.60 -39.57
C ASP A 534 30.98 25.11 -39.27
N VAL A 535 31.46 25.51 -38.09
CA VAL A 535 32.20 26.77 -37.86
C VAL A 535 33.24 26.57 -36.75
N THR A 536 34.48 26.93 -37.06
CA THR A 536 35.71 26.97 -36.24
C THR A 536 35.81 28.21 -35.32
N GLY A 537 36.54 28.10 -34.18
CA GLY A 537 36.65 29.03 -33.01
C GLY A 537 37.23 30.46 -33.20
N PRO A 538 37.88 31.14 -32.21
CA PRO A 538 38.37 30.70 -30.88
C PRO A 538 38.02 31.64 -29.67
N SER A 539 38.67 31.35 -28.53
CA SER A 539 38.51 31.83 -27.14
C SER A 539 38.89 33.29 -26.82
N THR A 540 38.45 33.79 -25.65
CA THR A 540 39.26 34.61 -24.72
C THR A 540 38.67 34.60 -23.30
N SER A 541 39.55 34.46 -22.30
CA SER A 541 39.31 34.45 -20.86
C SER A 541 39.38 35.85 -20.24
N THR A 542 38.84 36.05 -19.03
CA THR A 542 39.57 36.66 -17.89
C THR A 542 38.81 36.51 -16.57
N ASN A 543 39.61 36.30 -15.52
CA ASN A 543 39.35 35.94 -14.11
C ASN A 543 39.00 37.22 -13.26
N PRO A 544 38.78 37.22 -11.91
CA PRO A 544 39.52 36.43 -10.91
C PRO A 544 38.83 35.93 -9.62
N THR A 545 39.40 34.81 -9.16
CA THR A 545 39.66 34.30 -7.80
C THR A 545 39.45 35.20 -6.57
N GLU A 546 38.88 34.58 -5.52
CA GLU A 546 39.37 34.69 -4.14
C GLU A 546 39.57 33.29 -3.52
N ARG A 547 40.72 33.12 -2.83
CA ARG A 547 41.21 31.90 -2.19
C ARG A 547 41.21 32.13 -0.68
N ILE A 548 40.62 31.23 0.10
CA ILE A 548 41.02 30.98 1.50
C ILE A 548 41.19 29.48 1.70
N LYS A 549 42.35 29.10 2.26
CA LYS A 549 42.81 27.74 2.55
C LYS A 549 42.41 27.32 3.97
N SER A 550 41.98 26.06 4.19
CA SER A 550 42.46 25.21 5.30
C SER A 550 41.89 23.78 5.29
N GLU A 551 42.83 22.82 5.20
CA GLU A 551 42.90 21.44 5.72
C GLU A 551 41.94 20.30 5.27
N PRO A 552 42.48 19.06 5.08
CA PRO A 552 41.74 17.95 4.48
C PRO A 552 41.10 17.05 5.56
N LYS A 553 39.78 16.87 5.49
CA LYS A 553 39.10 15.78 6.21
C LYS A 553 38.82 14.61 5.28
N ARG A 554 39.34 13.47 5.71
CA ARG A 554 39.29 12.10 5.16
C ARG A 554 37.93 11.72 4.58
N ASP A 555 37.97 11.29 3.32
CA ASP A 555 36.97 10.43 2.68
C ASP A 555 37.30 8.97 3.02
N PRO A 556 36.39 8.16 3.58
CA PRO A 556 36.66 6.77 3.94
C PRO A 556 36.12 5.78 2.90
N PHE A 557 36.44 5.87 1.61
CA PHE A 557 36.23 4.75 0.68
C PHE A 557 37.33 4.62 -0.38
N THR A 558 38.48 4.10 0.03
CA THR A 558 39.54 3.48 -0.79
C THR A 558 40.42 2.75 0.22
N THR A 559 40.75 1.46 0.17
CA THR A 559 40.87 0.45 -0.89
C THR A 559 41.07 -0.90 -0.17
N TYR A 560 40.57 -2.02 -0.70
CA TYR A 560 41.30 -3.31 -0.63
C TYR A 560 40.85 -4.18 -1.80
N LEU A 561 41.51 -4.02 -2.95
CA LEU A 561 41.63 -5.08 -3.95
C LEU A 561 43.01 -5.71 -3.76
N ASP A 562 43.02 -6.93 -3.28
CA ASP A 562 44.16 -7.83 -3.20
C ASP A 562 44.50 -8.34 -4.62
N PRO A 563 45.68 -8.04 -5.19
CA PRO A 563 46.08 -8.49 -6.52
C PRO A 563 46.58 -9.93 -6.44
N GLY A 564 45.66 -10.87 -6.22
CA GLY A 564 46.00 -12.29 -6.10
C GLY A 564 44.88 -13.31 -6.27
N LYS A 565 43.60 -12.89 -6.37
CA LYS A 565 42.47 -13.82 -6.49
C LYS A 565 41.66 -13.57 -7.76
N LYS A 566 41.61 -14.59 -8.63
CA LYS A 566 40.72 -14.63 -9.80
C LYS A 566 39.26 -14.59 -9.33
N VAL A 567 38.59 -13.46 -9.52
CA VAL A 567 37.14 -13.34 -9.40
C VAL A 567 36.51 -13.63 -10.77
N ARG A 568 35.60 -14.60 -10.83
CA ARG A 568 34.74 -14.85 -12.00
C ARG A 568 33.67 -13.76 -12.06
N THR A 569 33.62 -13.02 -13.16
CA THR A 569 32.50 -12.12 -13.52
C THR A 569 31.34 -12.93 -14.13
N PRO A 570 30.05 -12.57 -13.85
CA PRO A 570 28.90 -13.17 -14.52
C PRO A 570 28.72 -12.61 -15.93
N TRP A 571 28.38 -13.49 -16.87
CA TRP A 571 28.13 -13.20 -18.27
C TRP A 571 26.68 -12.74 -18.47
N TYR A 572 26.45 -11.49 -18.85
CA TYR A 572 25.23 -11.05 -19.53
C TYR A 572 25.49 -9.81 -20.40
N THR A 573 26.32 -9.94 -21.44
CA THR A 573 26.20 -9.14 -22.68
C THR A 573 27.14 -9.71 -23.74
N GLN A 574 26.60 -10.49 -24.69
CA GLN A 574 27.04 -10.58 -26.09
C GLN A 574 26.34 -11.78 -26.74
N MET A 575 25.19 -11.52 -27.38
CA MET A 575 24.76 -12.32 -28.52
C MET A 575 24.15 -11.38 -29.56
N ALA A 576 24.98 -10.93 -30.49
CA ALA A 576 24.58 -10.68 -31.86
C ALA A 576 25.83 -10.81 -32.74
N ILE A 577 25.63 -11.45 -33.90
CA ILE A 577 26.54 -11.63 -35.06
C ILE A 577 27.17 -13.03 -35.14
N SER A 578 26.77 -13.71 -36.23
CA SER A 578 27.36 -14.79 -37.08
C SER A 578 28.33 -15.81 -36.46
N ASP A 579 28.43 -17.07 -36.91
CA ASP A 579 28.40 -17.54 -38.29
C ASP A 579 28.18 -19.06 -38.35
N GLN A 580 27.69 -19.51 -39.51
CA GLN A 580 27.73 -20.91 -39.92
C GLN A 580 29.16 -21.42 -39.99
N THR A 581 29.53 -22.48 -39.26
CA THR A 581 30.52 -23.45 -39.74
C THR A 581 30.28 -24.84 -39.15
N ARG A 582 30.31 -25.81 -40.07
CA ARG A 582 30.21 -27.25 -39.89
C ARG A 582 31.41 -27.76 -39.08
N ALA A 583 31.17 -28.57 -38.05
CA ALA A 583 32.19 -29.46 -37.50
C ALA A 583 31.66 -30.90 -37.57
N THR A 584 32.24 -31.66 -38.49
CA THR A 584 32.12 -33.12 -38.65
C THR A 584 33.17 -33.79 -37.76
N GLY A 585 32.76 -34.63 -36.80
CA GLY A 585 33.68 -35.42 -35.98
C GLY A 585 32.95 -36.37 -35.01
N PRO A 586 33.56 -37.51 -34.63
CA PRO A 586 32.89 -38.65 -33.98
C PRO A 586 32.63 -38.49 -32.47
N ASP A 587 32.35 -37.28 -31.99
CA ASP A 587 32.05 -37.00 -30.57
C ASP A 587 30.66 -36.36 -30.34
N ALA A 588 29.81 -36.32 -31.36
CA ALA A 588 28.47 -35.74 -31.29
C ALA A 588 27.46 -36.53 -30.43
N GLU A 589 27.78 -37.78 -30.05
CA GLU A 589 26.91 -38.63 -29.23
C GLU A 589 27.11 -38.44 -27.72
N SER A 590 28.27 -37.94 -27.27
CA SER A 590 28.56 -37.77 -25.82
C SER A 590 28.10 -36.42 -25.25
N GLU A 591 27.91 -35.41 -26.11
CA GLU A 591 27.44 -34.08 -25.70
C GLU A 591 25.93 -34.07 -25.41
N LYS A 592 25.15 -34.91 -26.12
CA LYS A 592 23.70 -35.03 -25.95
C LYS A 592 23.33 -35.68 -24.60
N GLU A 593 24.01 -36.76 -24.22
CA GLU A 593 23.81 -37.40 -22.91
C GLU A 593 24.28 -36.54 -21.73
N ARG A 594 25.33 -35.72 -21.92
CA ARG A 594 25.76 -34.74 -20.90
C ARG A 594 24.78 -33.60 -20.73
N ARG A 595 24.09 -33.20 -21.79
CA ARG A 595 23.06 -32.15 -21.77
C ARG A 595 21.79 -32.63 -21.07
N GLU A 596 21.36 -33.86 -21.34
CA GLU A 596 20.19 -34.48 -20.70
C GLU A 596 20.40 -34.77 -19.21
N ARG A 597 21.64 -35.03 -18.78
CA ARG A 597 21.97 -35.17 -17.35
C ARG A 597 21.94 -33.83 -16.60
N ARG A 598 22.41 -32.73 -17.21
CA ARG A 598 22.37 -31.39 -16.58
C ARG A 598 20.97 -30.79 -16.48
N THR A 599 20.05 -31.11 -17.40
CA THR A 599 18.66 -30.65 -17.31
C THR A 599 17.84 -31.43 -16.30
N ARG A 600 18.22 -32.67 -15.98
CA ARG A 600 17.50 -33.49 -14.98
C ARG A 600 17.80 -33.07 -13.54
N ASP A 601 19.03 -32.65 -13.24
CA ASP A 601 19.43 -32.19 -11.90
C ASP A 601 18.97 -30.75 -11.58
N PHE A 602 18.57 -29.97 -12.58
CA PHE A 602 18.07 -28.60 -12.41
C PHE A 602 16.57 -28.52 -12.07
N TYR A 603 15.84 -29.64 -12.19
CA TYR A 603 14.39 -29.74 -11.99
C TYR A 603 13.99 -30.94 -11.12
N ASP A 604 14.76 -31.26 -10.07
CA ASP A 604 14.32 -32.18 -9.01
C ASP A 604 13.98 -31.38 -7.72
N PRO A 605 12.69 -31.16 -7.40
CA PRO A 605 12.28 -30.41 -6.22
C PRO A 605 12.71 -31.06 -4.89
N ILE A 606 13.06 -32.35 -4.90
CA ILE A 606 13.37 -33.13 -3.70
C ILE A 606 14.80 -32.86 -3.21
N HIS A 607 15.72 -32.48 -4.10
CA HIS A 607 17.11 -32.24 -3.72
C HIS A 607 17.33 -30.86 -3.07
N ALA A 608 16.51 -29.86 -3.42
CA ALA A 608 16.53 -28.53 -2.82
C ALA A 608 16.03 -28.50 -1.36
N MET A 609 15.33 -29.55 -0.88
CA MET A 609 14.71 -29.60 0.45
C MET A 609 15.50 -30.42 1.49
N GLY A 610 16.65 -30.99 1.16
CA GLY A 610 17.53 -31.66 2.13
C GLY A 610 16.98 -32.96 2.77
N ILE A 611 15.92 -33.56 2.22
CA ILE A 611 15.31 -34.78 2.75
C ILE A 611 16.05 -36.01 2.20
N ARG A 612 16.62 -36.85 3.09
CA ARG A 612 17.18 -38.16 2.68
C ARG A 612 16.04 -39.15 2.41
N ARG A 613 16.08 -39.82 1.26
CA ARG A 613 15.16 -40.92 0.96
C ARG A 613 15.45 -42.13 1.87
N PRO A 614 14.43 -42.84 2.40
CA PRO A 614 14.64 -44.10 3.09
C PRO A 614 15.15 -45.18 2.12
N PRO A 615 15.89 -46.19 2.60
CA PRO A 615 16.35 -47.29 1.75
C PRO A 615 15.17 -48.11 1.23
N PRO A 616 15.25 -48.67 0.01
CA PRO A 616 14.20 -49.49 -0.56
C PRO A 616 14.02 -50.82 0.20
N ASP A 617 12.77 -51.24 0.37
CA ASP A 617 12.42 -52.56 0.91
C ASP A 617 12.98 -53.70 0.03
N PRO A 618 13.41 -54.83 0.62
CA PRO A 618 13.87 -55.98 -0.13
C PRO A 618 12.74 -56.60 -0.95
N ALA A 619 13.01 -56.82 -2.24
CA ALA A 619 12.06 -57.44 -3.18
C ALA A 619 11.54 -58.80 -2.66
N PRO A 620 10.26 -59.14 -2.88
CA PRO A 620 9.72 -60.43 -2.51
C PRO A 620 10.37 -61.53 -3.36
N LYS A 621 10.91 -62.54 -2.68
CA LYS A 621 11.39 -63.77 -3.32
C LYS A 621 10.22 -64.50 -3.98
N LYS A 622 10.23 -64.59 -5.31
CA LYS A 622 10.08 -65.84 -6.08
C LYS A 622 10.36 -65.61 -7.56
#